data_AF-A0A969F1B1-F1
#
_entry.id   AF-A0A969F1B1-F1
#
_cell.length_a   1.000
_cell.length_b   1.000
_cell.length_c   1.000
_cell.angle_alpha   90.00
_cell.angle_beta   90.00
_cell.angle_gamma   90.00
#
_symmetry.space_group_name_H-M   'P 1'
#
loop_
_entity.id
_entity.type
_entity.pdbx_description
1 polymer ?
#
loop_
_entity_poly.entity_id
_entity_poly.type
_entity_poly.pdbx_seq_one_letter_code
_entity_poly.pdbx_strand_id
1 'polypeptide(L)'
;DASLYDGFVNDADRSRCSHVLQQMLSGQDVREMDFEDGRLHELLWRLRARRNPDALKVEEQERWRSEVRARLSGAPTTSALAAFRAALEMLPATAVTIRTALEAHANAIEHYLGGAMPTQAS
;
A
#
# COMPACT_ATOMS: atom_id res chain seq x y z
N ASP A 1 -8.38 -9.46 -0.27
CA ASP A 1 -7.51 -10.58 -0.65
C ASP A 1 -8.14 -11.96 -0.47
N ALA A 2 -9.14 -12.18 0.40
CA ALA A 2 -9.71 -13.52 0.62
C ALA A 2 -10.79 -13.98 -0.40
N SER A 3 -11.18 -13.15 -1.38
CA SER A 3 -12.31 -13.45 -2.29
C SER A 3 -11.90 -13.97 -3.67
N LEU A 4 -10.69 -14.52 -3.82
CA LEU A 4 -10.21 -15.06 -5.11
C LEU A 4 -11.12 -16.18 -5.66
N TYR A 5 -11.87 -16.85 -4.78
CA TYR A 5 -12.76 -17.96 -5.13
C TYR A 5 -14.26 -17.62 -5.08
N ASP A 6 -14.65 -16.36 -4.87
CA ASP A 6 -16.06 -15.94 -4.82
C ASP A 6 -16.74 -15.86 -6.20
N GLY A 7 -16.13 -16.44 -7.24
CA GLY A 7 -16.67 -16.49 -8.60
C GLY A 7 -15.78 -15.80 -9.63
N PHE A 8 -15.97 -16.17 -10.90
CA PHE A 8 -15.20 -15.65 -12.03
C PHE A 8 -15.66 -14.24 -12.44
N VAL A 9 -14.70 -13.42 -12.83
CA VAL A 9 -14.94 -12.09 -13.39
C VAL A 9 -15.50 -12.24 -14.81
N ASN A 10 -16.52 -11.45 -15.15
CA ASN A 10 -17.11 -11.43 -16.49
C ASN A 10 -16.13 -10.86 -17.54
N ASP A 11 -16.44 -11.07 -18.83
CA ASP A 11 -15.51 -10.68 -19.91
C ASP A 11 -15.34 -9.16 -20.04
N ALA A 12 -16.38 -8.37 -19.76
CA ALA A 12 -16.33 -6.91 -19.81
C ALA A 12 -15.36 -6.35 -18.75
N ASP A 13 -15.50 -6.82 -17.51
CA ASP A 13 -14.63 -6.47 -16.40
C ASP A 13 -13.21 -6.98 -16.60
N ARG A 14 -13.03 -8.17 -17.21
CA ARG A 14 -11.70 -8.67 -17.60
C ARG A 14 -11.00 -7.75 -18.60
N SER A 15 -11.74 -7.22 -19.57
CA SER A 15 -11.22 -6.25 -20.53
C SER A 15 -10.82 -4.94 -19.85
N ARG A 16 -11.67 -4.41 -18.96
CA ARG A 16 -11.37 -3.23 -18.13
C ARG A 16 -10.13 -3.44 -17.25
N CYS A 17 -9.98 -4.60 -16.61
CA CYS A 17 -8.78 -4.96 -15.84
C CYS A 17 -7.53 -4.97 -16.73
N SER A 18 -7.61 -5.53 -17.93
CA SER A 18 -6.49 -5.53 -18.88
C SER A 18 -6.06 -4.11 -19.24
N HIS A 19 -7.02 -3.22 -19.50
CA HIS A 19 -6.75 -1.81 -19.80
C HIS A 19 -6.10 -1.07 -18.61
N VAL A 20 -6.60 -1.30 -17.39
CA VAL A 20 -5.99 -0.80 -16.16
C VAL A 20 -4.52 -1.23 -16.05
N LEU A 21 -4.23 -2.51 -16.25
CA LEU A 21 -2.86 -3.03 -16.16
C LEU A 21 -1.95 -2.40 -17.21
N GLN A 22 -2.43 -2.19 -18.44
CA GLN A 22 -1.66 -1.51 -19.48
C GLN A 22 -1.33 -0.05 -19.10
N GLN A 23 -2.29 0.71 -18.56
CA GLN A 23 -2.04 2.06 -18.06
C GLN A 23 -1.03 2.06 -16.90
N MET A 24 -1.09 1.05 -16.02
CA MET A 24 -0.10 0.96 -14.94
C MET A 24 1.31 0.71 -15.47
N LEU A 25 1.44 -0.21 -16.43
CA LEU A 25 2.72 -0.52 -17.06
C LEU A 25 3.30 0.67 -17.84
N SER A 26 2.45 1.52 -18.42
CA SER A 26 2.88 2.72 -19.14
C SER A 26 3.24 3.91 -18.23
N GLY A 27 3.15 3.76 -16.91
CA GLY A 27 3.42 4.86 -15.99
C GLY A 27 2.24 5.81 -15.76
N GLN A 28 1.09 5.55 -16.38
CA GLN A 28 -0.08 6.43 -16.28
C GLN A 28 -0.83 6.21 -14.96
N ASP A 29 -1.41 7.29 -14.43
CA ASP A 29 -2.35 7.20 -13.31
C ASP A 29 -3.65 6.56 -13.76
N VAL A 30 -4.08 5.56 -13.00
CA VAL A 30 -5.31 4.84 -13.28
C VAL A 30 -6.46 5.49 -12.54
N ARG A 31 -7.52 5.82 -13.28
CA ARG A 31 -8.78 6.34 -12.75
C ARG A 31 -9.71 5.22 -12.35
N GLU A 32 -10.75 5.57 -11.60
CA GLU A 32 -11.87 4.67 -11.28
C GLU A 32 -12.48 4.11 -12.58
N MET A 33 -12.79 2.82 -12.60
CA MET A 33 -13.41 2.11 -13.72
C MET A 33 -14.80 1.63 -13.30
N ASP A 34 -15.73 1.63 -14.24
CA ASP A 34 -17.09 1.14 -14.00
C ASP A 34 -17.16 -0.39 -14.13
N PHE A 35 -16.77 -1.08 -13.06
CA PHE A 35 -16.88 -2.54 -12.96
C PHE A 35 -18.28 -2.97 -12.55
N GLU A 36 -18.77 -4.06 -13.11
CA GLU A 36 -20.00 -4.71 -12.65
C GLU A 36 -19.76 -5.49 -11.36
N ASP A 37 -18.58 -6.10 -11.23
CA ASP A 37 -18.15 -6.77 -10.01
C ASP A 37 -17.64 -5.76 -8.97
N GLY A 38 -18.43 -5.60 -7.89
CA GLY A 38 -18.10 -4.74 -6.75
C GLY A 38 -16.73 -5.01 -6.13
N ARG A 39 -16.20 -6.24 -6.24
CA ARG A 39 -14.86 -6.59 -5.70
C ARG A 39 -13.74 -5.85 -6.43
N LEU A 40 -13.92 -5.56 -7.72
CA LEU A 40 -12.89 -4.94 -8.55
C LEU A 40 -12.72 -3.44 -8.25
N HIS A 41 -13.79 -2.76 -7.83
CA HIS A 41 -13.72 -1.38 -7.35
C HIS A 41 -12.77 -1.25 -6.15
N GLU A 42 -12.97 -2.10 -5.14
CA GLU A 42 -12.13 -2.13 -3.94
C GLU A 42 -10.68 -2.55 -4.26
N LEU A 43 -10.49 -3.52 -5.15
CA LEU A 43 -9.16 -3.95 -5.59
C LEU A 43 -8.41 -2.85 -6.35
N LEU A 44 -9.09 -2.15 -7.26
CA LEU A 44 -8.51 -1.05 -8.02
C LEU A 44 -8.12 0.10 -7.09
N TRP A 45 -8.98 0.46 -6.14
CA TRP A 45 -8.65 1.47 -5.13
C TRP A 45 -7.40 1.09 -4.33
N ARG A 46 -7.31 -0.15 -3.82
CA ARG A 46 -6.11 -0.63 -3.11
C ARG A 46 -4.87 -0.63 -3.98
N LEU A 47 -5.00 -0.99 -5.26
CA LEU A 47 -3.88 -1.03 -6.19
C LEU A 47 -3.35 0.39 -6.48
N ARG A 48 -4.25 1.37 -6.67
CA ARG A 48 -3.90 2.80 -6.76
C ARG A 48 -3.19 3.27 -5.49
N ALA A 49 -3.76 2.97 -4.32
CA ALA A 49 -3.24 3.35 -3.02
C ALA A 49 -1.82 2.82 -2.74
N ARG A 50 -1.55 1.55 -3.12
CA ARG A 50 -0.21 0.94 -2.97
C ARG A 50 0.82 1.53 -3.92
N ARG A 51 0.41 1.96 -5.12
CA ARG A 51 1.33 2.50 -6.13
C ARG A 51 1.66 3.97 -5.85
N ASN A 52 0.64 4.77 -5.58
CA ASN A 52 0.80 6.19 -5.33
C ASN A 52 -0.31 6.68 -4.37
N PRO A 53 -0.10 6.62 -3.04
CA PRO A 53 -1.09 7.08 -2.08
C PRO A 53 -1.39 8.58 -2.21
N ASP A 54 -0.45 9.38 -2.73
CA ASP A 54 -0.62 10.83 -2.87
C ASP A 54 -1.57 11.20 -4.02
N ALA A 55 -1.81 10.28 -4.97
CA ALA A 55 -2.77 10.46 -6.07
C ALA A 55 -4.23 10.13 -5.68
N LEU A 56 -4.47 9.71 -4.44
CA LEU A 56 -5.81 9.48 -3.91
C LEU A 56 -6.46 10.80 -3.46
N LYS A 57 -7.79 10.85 -3.44
CA LYS A 57 -8.55 11.93 -2.80
C LYS A 57 -8.26 11.96 -1.29
N VAL A 58 -8.46 13.09 -0.62
CA VAL A 58 -8.12 13.26 0.80
C VAL A 58 -8.83 12.22 1.69
N GLU A 59 -10.10 11.94 1.40
CA GLU A 59 -10.89 10.95 2.14
C GLU A 59 -10.38 9.52 1.90
N GLU A 60 -9.97 9.22 0.67
CA GLU A 60 -9.37 7.94 0.29
C GLU A 60 -7.99 7.76 0.95
N GLN A 61 -7.19 8.84 1.06
CA GLN A 61 -5.91 8.82 1.76
C GLN A 61 -6.09 8.49 3.24
N GLU A 62 -7.05 9.12 3.91
CA GLU A 62 -7.29 8.84 5.33
C GLU A 62 -7.80 7.42 5.55
N ARG A 63 -8.71 6.95 4.69
CA ARG A 63 -9.13 5.54 4.68
C ARG A 63 -7.94 4.61 4.48
N TRP A 64 -7.04 4.92 3.55
CA TRP A 64 -5.84 4.13 3.29
C TRP A 64 -4.89 4.11 4.47
N ARG A 65 -4.60 5.27 5.09
CA ARG A 65 -3.80 5.36 6.33
C ARG A 65 -4.39 4.53 7.44
N SER A 66 -5.72 4.53 7.59
CA SER A 66 -6.42 3.68 8.56
C SER A 66 -6.24 2.18 8.26
N GLU A 67 -6.37 1.75 6.99
CA GLU A 67 -6.09 0.36 6.60
C GLU A 67 -4.64 -0.05 6.86
N VAL A 68 -3.67 0.80 6.51
CA VAL A 68 -2.25 0.53 6.76
C VAL A 68 -1.99 0.47 8.27
N ARG A 69 -2.53 1.40 9.05
CA ARG A 69 -2.43 1.39 10.50
C ARG A 69 -3.01 0.11 11.09
N ALA A 70 -4.20 -0.32 10.65
CA ALA A 70 -4.83 -1.54 11.13
C ALA A 70 -4.04 -2.81 10.77
N ARG A 71 -3.36 -2.83 9.61
CA ARG A 71 -2.51 -3.95 9.19
C ARG A 71 -1.18 -4.01 9.95
N LEU A 72 -0.62 -2.85 10.30
CA LEU A 72 0.66 -2.75 10.98
C LEU A 72 0.52 -2.71 12.50
N SER A 73 -0.67 -2.36 13.02
CA SER A 73 -0.97 -2.33 14.44
C SER A 73 -1.22 -3.73 15.00
N GLY A 74 -0.95 -3.83 16.30
CA GLY A 74 -1.00 -5.03 17.11
C GLY A 74 -0.45 -4.68 18.49
N ALA A 75 -0.37 -5.63 19.43
CA ALA A 75 0.38 -5.39 20.65
C ALA A 75 1.84 -5.05 20.30
N PRO A 76 2.59 -4.29 21.11
CA PRO A 76 4.00 -3.98 20.84
C PRO A 76 4.87 -5.21 20.58
N THR A 77 4.46 -6.38 21.06
CA THR A 77 5.12 -7.68 20.84
C THR A 77 4.62 -8.45 19.61
N THR A 78 3.49 -8.05 19.02
CA THR A 78 2.83 -8.74 17.90
C THR A 78 2.56 -7.85 16.70
N SER A 79 2.91 -6.56 16.76
CA SER A 79 2.77 -5.66 15.63
C SER A 79 3.82 -6.00 14.58
N ALA A 80 3.43 -5.99 13.31
CA ALA A 80 4.34 -6.30 12.22
C ALA A 80 5.53 -5.33 12.19
N LEU A 81 5.29 -4.07 12.56
CA LEU A 81 6.32 -3.03 12.60
C LEU A 81 7.32 -3.22 13.75
N ALA A 82 6.86 -3.62 14.94
CA ALA A 82 7.76 -3.91 16.06
C ALA A 82 8.57 -5.19 15.80
N ALA A 83 7.95 -6.23 15.23
CA ALA A 83 8.66 -7.43 14.80
C ALA A 83 9.73 -7.11 13.74
N PHE A 84 9.41 -6.23 12.79
CA PHE A 84 10.37 -5.74 11.80
C PHE A 84 11.55 -5.00 12.46
N ARG A 85 11.29 -4.10 13.42
CA ARG A 85 12.36 -3.41 14.16
C ARG A 85 13.25 -4.38 14.93
N ALA A 86 12.68 -5.36 15.63
CA ALA A 86 13.46 -6.40 16.30
C ALA A 86 14.32 -7.21 15.32
N ALA A 87 13.83 -7.51 14.12
CA ALA A 87 14.61 -8.20 13.10
C ALA A 87 15.80 -7.36 12.59
N LEU A 88 15.71 -6.02 12.58
CA LEU A 88 16.83 -5.14 12.21
C LEU A 88 17.97 -5.21 13.23
N GLU A 89 17.64 -5.35 14.52
CA GLU A 89 18.64 -5.50 15.59
C GLU A 89 19.41 -6.82 15.49
N MET A 90 18.81 -7.84 14.88
CA MET A 90 19.43 -9.15 14.65
C MET A 90 20.33 -9.20 13.41
N LEU A 91 20.39 -8.12 12.61
CA LEU A 91 21.28 -8.06 11.46
C LEU A 91 22.75 -7.97 11.89
N PRO A 92 23.67 -8.61 11.14
CA PRO A 92 25.09 -8.56 11.46
C PRO A 92 25.63 -7.12 11.38
N ALA A 93 26.69 -6.85 12.15
CA ALA A 93 27.31 -5.52 12.18
C ALA A 93 27.79 -5.06 10.79
N THR A 94 28.14 -5.99 9.90
CA THR A 94 28.58 -5.73 8.51
C THR A 94 27.46 -5.21 7.59
N ALA A 95 26.19 -5.41 7.95
CA ALA A 95 25.04 -5.00 7.13
C ALA A 95 24.63 -3.52 7.34
N VAL A 96 25.57 -2.63 7.67
CA VAL A 96 25.31 -1.22 8.04
C VAL A 96 24.43 -0.53 7.00
N THR A 97 24.80 -0.58 5.73
CA THR A 97 24.10 0.13 4.66
C THR A 97 22.65 -0.30 4.53
N ILE A 98 22.40 -1.62 4.55
CA ILE A 98 21.04 -2.16 4.41
C ILE A 98 20.23 -1.84 5.67
N ARG A 99 20.81 -2.01 6.86
CA ARG A 99 20.14 -1.68 8.14
C ARG A 99 19.70 -0.22 8.17
N THR A 100 20.58 0.72 7.85
CA THR A 100 20.25 2.15 7.84
C THR A 100 19.12 2.48 6.85
N ALA A 101 19.13 1.88 5.65
CA ALA A 101 18.07 2.09 4.67
C ALA A 101 16.72 1.55 5.16
N LEU A 102 16.70 0.37 5.79
CA LEU A 102 15.49 -0.24 6.34
C LEU A 102 14.95 0.52 7.57
N GLU A 103 15.82 1.02 8.43
CA GLU A 103 15.45 1.88 9.56
C GLU A 103 14.82 3.19 9.08
N ALA A 104 15.42 3.85 8.09
CA ALA A 104 14.86 5.05 7.48
C ALA A 104 13.47 4.79 6.89
N HIS A 105 13.28 3.62 6.26
CA HIS A 105 11.98 3.23 5.72
C HIS A 105 10.93 2.98 6.82
N ALA A 106 11.28 2.30 7.92
CA ALA A 106 10.39 2.12 9.06
C ALA A 106 9.96 3.47 9.67
N ASN A 107 10.90 4.39 9.84
CA ASN A 107 10.61 5.74 10.34
C ASN A 107 9.67 6.50 9.39
N ALA A 108 9.87 6.39 8.08
CA ALA A 108 9.00 7.03 7.09
C ALA A 108 7.56 6.50 7.15
N ILE A 109 7.37 5.20 7.36
CA ILE A 109 6.04 4.60 7.57
C ILE A 109 5.39 5.13 8.83
N GLU A 110 6.10 5.17 9.96
CA GLU A 110 5.57 5.69 11.23
C GLU A 110 5.14 7.15 11.10
N HIS A 111 5.96 7.96 10.44
CA HIS A 111 5.66 9.37 10.19
C HIS A 111 4.44 9.55 9.28
N TYR A 112 4.36 8.77 8.19
CA TYR A 112 3.20 8.72 7.31
C TYR A 112 1.90 8.35 8.05
N LEU A 113 1.99 7.47 9.06
CA LEU A 113 0.87 7.08 9.90
C LEU A 113 0.59 8.03 11.08
N GLY A 114 1.59 8.80 11.51
CA GLY A 114 1.53 9.72 12.66
C GLY A 114 0.95 11.10 12.35
N GLY A 115 0.78 11.45 11.07
CA GLY A 115 0.08 12.67 10.67
C GLY A 115 0.97 13.89 10.41
N ALA A 116 2.24 13.71 10.05
CA ALA A 116 3.03 14.76 9.42
C ALA A 116 3.67 14.21 8.15
N MET A 117 3.51 14.89 7.03
CA MET A 117 4.38 14.72 5.88
C MET A 117 5.72 15.40 6.22
N PRO A 118 6.89 14.84 5.91
CA PRO A 118 8.04 15.69 5.71
C PRO A 118 7.72 16.40 4.39
N THR A 119 7.34 17.68 4.47
CA THR A 119 7.36 18.55 3.31
C THR A 119 8.70 18.35 2.62
N GLN A 120 8.71 17.65 1.48
CA GLN A 120 9.88 17.62 0.62
C GLN A 120 9.98 19.03 0.03
N ALA A 121 10.84 19.84 0.64
CA ALA A 121 11.28 21.10 0.07
C ALA A 121 12.06 20.79 -1.21
N SER A 122 11.63 21.42 -2.30
CA SER A 122 12.33 21.50 -3.58
C SER A 122 13.67 22.22 -3.47
#